data_AF-A0A383C2X9-F1
#
_entry.id   AF-A0A383C2X9-F1
#
_cell.length_a   1.000
_cell.length_b   1.000
_cell.length_c   1.000
_cell.angle_alpha   90.00
_cell.angle_beta   90.00
_cell.angle_gamma   90.00
#
_symmetry.space_group_name_H-M   'P 1'
#
loop_
_entity.id
_entity.type
_entity.pdbx_description
1 polymer ?
#
loop_
_entity_poly.entity_id
_entity_poly.type
_entity_poly.pdbx_seq_one_letter_code
_entity_poly.pdbx_strand_id
1 'polypeptide(L)'
;MEGLLTADEIQKRLDEMLDAVLSSGRNTARPAEQLALCSAAQQEFVLHWLDVIIRTNSELGFQFIVNVPRAFAVMGLDHVENWVVHAMDVYDQQGLYPGSQALAAIDTFIEIQGQNEYAARLDDTKVSILSHYLRGLSARPLRVKTADTACTDTEAVYLPPFINEFQSPEENAALYRLIATQLWAQMHFGTFRRESPQAPM
;
A
#
# COMPACT_ATOMS: atom_id res chain seq x y z
N MET A 1 33.72 -4.46 -3.34
CA MET A 1 33.18 -4.75 -4.68
C MET A 1 33.05 -6.25 -4.77
N GLU A 2 32.02 -6.81 -4.15
CA GLU A 2 31.64 -8.18 -4.47
C GLU A 2 31.00 -8.14 -5.87
N GLY A 3 31.53 -8.95 -6.77
CA GLY A 3 31.02 -9.05 -8.14
C GLY A 3 29.62 -9.68 -8.15
N LEU A 4 28.95 -9.55 -9.28
CA LEU A 4 27.68 -10.22 -9.53
C LEU A 4 27.87 -11.74 -9.37
N LEU A 5 27.09 -12.35 -8.47
CA LEU A 5 27.19 -13.78 -8.20
C LEU A 5 26.55 -14.57 -9.34
N THR A 6 27.17 -15.70 -9.69
CA THR A 6 26.62 -16.64 -10.67
C THR A 6 25.47 -17.45 -10.06
N ALA A 7 24.65 -18.07 -10.92
CA ALA A 7 23.55 -18.93 -10.47
C ALA A 7 24.04 -20.08 -9.59
N ASP A 8 25.16 -20.71 -9.93
CA ASP A 8 25.75 -21.80 -9.14
C ASP A 8 26.22 -21.32 -7.75
N GLU A 9 26.84 -20.14 -7.67
CA GLU A 9 27.28 -19.54 -6.39
C GLU A 9 26.08 -19.16 -5.52
N ILE A 10 25.05 -18.56 -6.11
CA ILE A 10 23.81 -18.22 -5.41
C ILE A 10 23.14 -19.50 -4.91
N GLN A 11 22.96 -20.50 -5.77
CA GLN A 11 22.31 -21.76 -5.42
C GLN A 11 23.02 -22.42 -4.25
N LYS A 12 24.35 -22.52 -4.29
CA LYS A 12 25.13 -23.10 -3.20
C LYS A 12 24.87 -22.38 -1.87
N ARG A 13 24.86 -21.04 -1.85
CA ARG A 13 24.57 -20.26 -0.65
C ARG A 13 23.14 -20.48 -0.16
N LEU A 14 22.17 -20.48 -1.07
CA LEU A 14 20.77 -20.72 -0.73
C LEU A 14 20.57 -22.14 -0.16
N ASP A 15 21.22 -23.14 -0.76
CA ASP A 15 21.16 -24.52 -0.30
C ASP A 15 21.75 -24.68 1.12
N GLU A 16 22.89 -24.04 1.39
CA GLU A 16 23.51 -24.03 2.74
C GLU A 16 22.61 -23.33 3.78
N MET A 17 21.98 -22.21 3.41
CA MET A 17 21.11 -21.43 4.30
C MET A 17 19.77 -22.09 4.59
N LEU A 18 19.25 -22.89 3.63
CA LEU A 18 17.92 -23.49 3.68
C LEU A 18 17.92 -25.01 3.85
N ASP A 19 19.08 -25.63 4.08
CA ASP A 19 19.24 -27.10 4.19
C ASP A 19 18.13 -27.78 5.01
N ALA A 20 17.74 -27.17 6.14
CA ALA A 20 16.70 -27.68 7.03
C ALA A 20 15.30 -27.86 6.39
N VAL A 21 15.01 -27.21 5.27
CA VAL A 21 13.69 -27.25 4.59
C VAL A 21 13.74 -27.81 3.18
N LEU A 22 14.92 -28.14 2.66
CA LEU A 22 15.07 -28.66 1.31
C LEU A 22 14.73 -30.15 1.22
N SER A 23 14.29 -30.57 0.03
CA SER A 23 14.01 -31.97 -0.29
C SER A 23 14.15 -32.21 -1.79
N SER A 24 14.02 -33.46 -2.24
CA SER A 24 14.15 -33.80 -3.66
C SER A 24 13.19 -33.02 -4.59
N GLY A 25 11.99 -32.67 -4.11
CA GLY A 25 11.02 -31.85 -4.85
C GLY A 25 11.11 -30.35 -4.57
N ARG A 26 11.99 -29.93 -3.67
CA ARG A 26 12.09 -28.56 -3.16
C ARG A 26 13.54 -28.11 -3.10
N ASN A 27 13.97 -27.42 -4.16
CA ASN A 27 15.34 -26.96 -4.34
C ASN A 27 15.39 -25.46 -4.63
N THR A 28 16.60 -24.91 -4.60
CA THR A 28 16.85 -23.47 -4.80
C THR A 28 17.37 -23.12 -6.20
N ALA A 29 17.48 -24.11 -7.10
CA ALA A 29 18.05 -23.93 -8.44
C ALA A 29 17.32 -22.87 -9.25
N ARG A 30 15.98 -22.96 -9.34
CA ARG A 30 15.18 -21.99 -10.09
C ARG A 30 15.25 -20.57 -9.46
N PRO A 31 15.06 -20.37 -8.15
CA PRO A 31 15.31 -19.07 -7.52
C PRO A 31 16.71 -18.53 -7.80
N ALA A 32 17.74 -19.37 -7.74
CA ALA A 32 19.12 -18.95 -7.99
C ALA A 32 19.36 -18.47 -9.43
N GLU A 33 18.81 -19.18 -10.43
CA GLU A 33 18.85 -18.75 -11.83
C GLU A 33 18.18 -17.38 -12.02
N GLN A 34 17.04 -17.14 -11.36
CA GLN A 34 16.33 -15.86 -11.47
C GLN A 34 17.10 -14.73 -10.77
N LEU A 35 17.71 -15.01 -9.61
CA LEU A 35 18.52 -14.04 -8.86
C LEU A 35 19.85 -13.71 -9.56
N ALA A 36 20.41 -14.64 -10.34
CA ALA A 36 21.59 -14.39 -11.16
C ALA A 36 21.35 -13.33 -12.25
N LEU A 37 20.10 -13.11 -12.66
CA LEU A 37 19.71 -12.06 -13.61
C LEU A 37 19.51 -10.70 -12.93
N CYS A 38 19.46 -10.65 -11.60
CA CYS A 38 19.29 -9.42 -10.84
C CYS A 38 20.60 -8.63 -10.71
N SER A 39 20.48 -7.36 -10.35
CA SER A 39 21.64 -6.51 -10.03
C SER A 39 22.37 -6.99 -8.76
N ALA A 40 23.65 -6.62 -8.60
CA ALA A 40 24.42 -6.96 -7.41
C ALA A 40 23.75 -6.48 -6.11
N ALA A 41 23.14 -5.28 -6.13
CA ALA A 41 22.41 -4.75 -4.97
C ALA A 41 21.19 -5.61 -4.60
N GLN A 42 20.46 -6.13 -5.59
CA GLN A 42 19.33 -7.03 -5.36
C GLN A 42 19.79 -8.40 -4.83
N GLN A 43 20.91 -8.93 -5.32
CA GLN A 43 21.48 -10.18 -4.81
C GLN A 43 21.92 -10.03 -3.35
N GLU A 44 22.63 -8.95 -3.01
CA GLU A 44 23.05 -8.64 -1.64
C GLU A 44 21.83 -8.48 -0.72
N PHE A 45 20.81 -7.74 -1.16
CA PHE A 45 19.55 -7.57 -0.45
C PHE A 45 18.89 -8.92 -0.13
N VAL A 46 18.79 -9.82 -1.10
CA VAL A 46 18.14 -11.13 -0.90
C VAL A 46 18.92 -12.00 0.08
N LEU A 47 20.25 -12.06 -0.04
CA LEU A 47 21.07 -12.84 0.89
C LEU A 47 20.99 -12.29 2.32
N HIS A 48 20.99 -10.96 2.47
CA HIS A 48 20.84 -10.31 3.76
C HIS A 48 19.48 -10.63 4.40
N TRP A 49 18.38 -10.39 3.69
CA TRP A 49 17.04 -10.65 4.21
C TRP A 49 16.78 -12.14 4.45
N LEU A 50 17.35 -13.01 3.62
CA LEU A 50 17.27 -14.45 3.88
C LEU A 50 17.95 -14.81 5.21
N ASP A 51 19.15 -14.29 5.50
CA ASP A 51 19.83 -14.52 6.79
C ASP A 51 18.98 -14.07 7.98
N VAL A 52 18.29 -12.92 7.84
CA VAL A 52 17.39 -12.40 8.86
C VAL A 52 16.19 -13.33 9.07
N ILE A 53 15.53 -13.78 7.99
CA ILE A 53 14.32 -14.58 8.07
C ILE A 53 14.60 -15.99 8.61
N ILE A 54 15.66 -16.66 8.14
CA ILE A 54 15.95 -18.06 8.54
C ILE A 54 16.30 -18.20 10.01
N ARG A 55 16.80 -17.14 10.66
CA ARG A 55 17.04 -17.11 12.12
C ARG A 55 15.75 -17.30 12.91
N THR A 56 14.63 -16.90 12.33
CA THR A 56 13.29 -17.05 12.91
C THR A 56 12.61 -18.30 12.39
N ASN A 57 12.60 -18.50 11.08
CA ASN A 57 11.93 -19.63 10.45
C ASN A 57 12.45 -19.93 9.04
N SER A 58 13.06 -21.10 8.85
CA SER A 58 13.60 -21.53 7.55
C SER A 58 12.51 -21.74 6.48
N GLU A 59 11.29 -22.14 6.86
CA GLU A 59 10.18 -22.31 5.91
C GLU A 59 9.76 -20.96 5.31
N LEU A 60 9.63 -19.94 6.15
CA LEU A 60 9.35 -18.57 5.71
C LEU A 60 10.47 -18.04 4.80
N GLY A 61 11.73 -18.35 5.13
CA GLY A 61 12.89 -18.00 4.29
C GLY A 61 12.82 -18.63 2.90
N PHE A 62 12.39 -19.89 2.80
CA PHE A 62 12.17 -20.52 1.51
C PHE A 62 11.03 -19.84 0.73
N GLN A 63 9.91 -19.50 1.38
CA GLN A 63 8.82 -18.79 0.72
C GLN A 63 9.27 -17.42 0.20
N PHE A 64 10.15 -16.73 0.93
CA PHE A 64 10.72 -15.47 0.48
C PHE A 64 11.52 -15.64 -0.82
N ILE A 65 12.46 -16.59 -0.90
CA ILE A 65 13.31 -16.76 -2.10
C ILE A 65 12.51 -17.14 -3.34
N VAL A 66 11.38 -17.85 -3.18
CA VAL A 66 10.52 -18.23 -4.30
C VAL A 66 9.77 -17.01 -4.85
N ASN A 67 9.40 -16.06 -4.00
CA ASN A 67 8.57 -14.91 -4.38
C ASN A 67 9.38 -13.65 -4.72
N VAL A 68 10.58 -13.47 -4.16
CA VAL A 68 11.36 -12.24 -4.31
C VAL A 68 11.75 -11.88 -5.76
N PRO A 69 12.04 -12.82 -6.69
CA PRO A 69 12.30 -12.45 -8.08
C PRO A 69 11.08 -11.82 -8.75
N ARG A 70 9.87 -12.30 -8.41
CA ARG A 70 8.62 -11.69 -8.87
C ARG A 70 8.46 -10.32 -8.24
N ALA A 71 8.72 -10.16 -6.95
CA ALA A 71 8.64 -8.87 -6.26
C ALA A 71 9.54 -7.82 -6.94
N PHE A 72 10.78 -8.15 -7.28
CA PHE A 72 11.68 -7.25 -8.02
C PHE A 72 11.21 -6.91 -9.44
N ALA A 73 10.41 -7.77 -10.08
CA ALA A 73 9.90 -7.50 -11.41
C ALA A 73 8.80 -6.43 -11.42
N VAL A 74 8.14 -6.20 -10.28
CA VAL A 74 6.97 -5.30 -10.16
C VAL A 74 7.15 -4.17 -9.15
N MET A 75 8.17 -4.21 -8.30
CA MET A 75 8.45 -3.22 -7.25
C MET A 75 9.91 -2.77 -7.26
N GLY A 76 10.15 -1.50 -6.89
CA GLY A 76 11.48 -1.00 -6.58
C GLY A 76 12.01 -1.54 -5.24
N LEU A 77 13.32 -1.40 -5.00
CA LEU A 77 14.00 -2.01 -3.86
C LEU A 77 13.36 -1.62 -2.50
N ASP A 78 13.08 -0.33 -2.29
CA ASP A 78 12.44 0.18 -1.07
C ASP A 78 11.06 -0.45 -0.81
N HIS A 79 10.30 -0.70 -1.88
CA HIS A 79 8.98 -1.33 -1.77
C HIS A 79 9.07 -2.83 -1.47
N VAL A 80 10.09 -3.50 -2.02
CA VAL A 80 10.38 -4.91 -1.69
C VAL A 80 10.81 -5.04 -0.22
N GLU A 81 11.55 -4.07 0.31
CA GLU A 81 11.88 -4.02 1.75
C GLU A 81 10.63 -3.89 2.62
N ASN A 82 9.74 -2.96 2.30
CA ASN A 82 8.48 -2.81 3.03
C ASN A 82 7.61 -4.08 2.95
N TRP A 83 7.62 -4.77 1.81
CA TRP A 83 6.89 -6.02 1.62
C TRP A 83 7.42 -7.14 2.52
N VAL A 84 8.74 -7.33 2.59
CA VAL A 84 9.31 -8.38 3.45
C VAL A 84 9.13 -8.06 4.93
N VAL A 85 9.30 -6.81 5.35
CA VAL A 85 9.01 -6.36 6.71
C VAL A 85 7.55 -6.63 7.07
N HIS A 86 6.62 -6.25 6.21
CA HIS A 86 5.19 -6.49 6.44
C HIS A 86 4.87 -7.98 6.59
N ALA A 87 5.44 -8.84 5.75
CA ALA A 87 5.23 -10.27 5.85
C ALA A 87 5.80 -10.86 7.15
N MET A 88 6.93 -10.34 7.63
CA MET A 88 7.50 -10.71 8.93
C MET A 88 6.63 -10.24 10.10
N ASP A 89 6.08 -9.02 10.06
CA ASP A 89 5.14 -8.54 11.08
C ASP A 89 3.88 -9.43 11.15
N VAL A 90 3.35 -9.84 10.00
CA VAL A 90 2.21 -10.77 9.92
C VAL A 90 2.60 -12.14 10.48
N TYR A 91 3.80 -12.63 10.19
CA TYR A 91 4.32 -13.86 10.76
C TYR A 91 4.41 -13.79 12.29
N ASP A 92 4.98 -12.72 12.84
CA ASP A 92 5.16 -12.57 14.28
C ASP A 92 3.82 -12.50 15.03
N GLN A 93 2.80 -11.91 14.40
CA GLN A 93 1.47 -11.73 14.99
C GLN A 93 0.55 -12.95 14.81
N GLN A 94 0.63 -13.62 13.66
CA GLN A 94 -0.38 -14.59 13.22
C GLN A 94 0.19 -15.96 12.82
N GLY A 95 1.51 -16.09 12.79
CA GLY A 95 2.24 -17.33 12.53
C GLY A 95 2.56 -17.58 11.06
N LEU A 96 3.08 -18.78 10.80
CA LEU A 96 3.68 -19.17 9.53
C LEU A 96 2.76 -19.06 8.32
N TYR A 97 1.53 -19.58 8.41
CA TYR A 97 0.65 -19.63 7.26
C TYR A 97 0.21 -18.23 6.76
N PRO A 98 -0.22 -17.30 7.63
CA PRO A 98 -0.46 -15.92 7.24
C PRO A 98 0.78 -15.21 6.70
N GLY A 99 1.95 -15.36 7.33
CA GLY A 99 3.20 -14.75 6.86
C GLY A 99 3.60 -15.22 5.45
N SER A 100 3.52 -16.54 5.21
CA SER A 100 3.78 -17.12 3.88
C SER A 100 2.78 -16.64 2.82
N GLN A 101 1.51 -16.45 3.18
CA GLN A 101 0.53 -15.85 2.28
C GLN A 101 0.84 -14.39 1.96
N ALA A 102 1.28 -13.61 2.94
CA ALA A 102 1.68 -12.22 2.72
C ALA A 102 2.87 -12.11 1.73
N LEU A 103 3.83 -13.06 1.79
CA LEU A 103 4.88 -13.16 0.78
C LEU A 103 4.33 -13.52 -0.61
N ALA A 104 3.36 -14.43 -0.71
CA ALA A 104 2.79 -14.79 -2.00
C ALA A 104 1.90 -13.69 -2.62
N ALA A 105 1.24 -12.88 -1.79
CA ALA A 105 0.24 -11.89 -2.17
C ALA A 105 0.85 -10.54 -2.61
N ILE A 106 1.83 -10.57 -3.51
CA ILE A 106 2.56 -9.38 -3.99
C ILE A 106 1.61 -8.33 -4.60
N ASP A 107 0.67 -8.75 -5.45
CA ASP A 107 -0.24 -7.81 -6.13
C ASP A 107 -1.14 -7.09 -5.11
N THR A 108 -1.66 -7.83 -4.12
CA THR A 108 -2.46 -7.26 -3.02
C THR A 108 -1.64 -6.29 -2.18
N PHE A 109 -0.37 -6.60 -1.91
CA PHE A 109 0.51 -5.68 -1.20
C PHE A 109 0.71 -4.37 -1.97
N ILE A 110 0.90 -4.43 -3.28
CA ILE A 110 1.02 -3.24 -4.15
C ILE A 110 -0.27 -2.43 -4.14
N GLU A 111 -1.44 -3.07 -4.23
CA GLU A 111 -2.73 -2.38 -4.16
C GLU A 111 -2.89 -1.64 -2.83
N ILE A 112 -2.59 -2.30 -1.70
CA ILE A 112 -2.71 -1.70 -0.36
C ILE A 112 -1.68 -0.57 -0.15
N GLN A 113 -0.44 -0.77 -0.58
CA GLN A 113 0.60 0.25 -0.46
C GLN A 113 0.33 1.44 -1.37
N GLY A 114 -0.03 1.22 -2.63
CA GLY A 114 -0.40 2.28 -3.56
C GLY A 114 -1.60 3.08 -3.06
N GLN A 115 -2.61 2.41 -2.51
CA GLN A 115 -3.74 3.08 -1.86
C GLN A 115 -3.30 3.99 -0.70
N ASN A 116 -2.28 3.60 0.07
CA ASN A 116 -1.75 4.40 1.17
C ASN A 116 -0.79 5.51 0.73
N GLU A 117 0.05 5.27 -0.28
CA GLU A 117 1.01 6.23 -0.81
C GLU A 117 0.30 7.44 -1.42
N TYR A 118 -0.79 7.20 -2.14
CA TYR A 118 -1.57 8.27 -2.77
C TYR A 118 -2.69 8.82 -1.89
N ALA A 119 -2.96 8.21 -0.72
CA ALA A 119 -4.02 8.65 0.17
C ALA A 119 -3.81 10.10 0.65
N ALA A 120 -4.68 11.00 0.21
CA ALA A 120 -4.82 12.29 0.86
C ALA A 120 -5.64 12.10 2.13
N ARG A 121 -5.03 12.30 3.30
CA ARG A 121 -5.75 12.30 4.59
C ARG A 121 -6.39 13.65 4.85
N LEU A 122 -7.63 13.67 5.35
CA LEU A 122 -8.29 14.86 5.86
C LEU A 122 -7.75 15.23 7.26
N ASP A 123 -6.54 15.76 7.29
CA ASP A 123 -5.91 16.27 8.51
C ASP A 123 -6.41 17.68 8.90
N ASP A 124 -6.04 18.13 10.11
CA ASP A 124 -6.44 19.44 10.64
C ASP A 124 -6.06 20.60 9.72
N THR A 125 -4.93 20.49 9.02
CA THR A 125 -4.47 21.49 8.05
C THR A 125 -5.45 21.58 6.87
N LYS A 126 -5.84 20.45 6.28
CA LYS A 126 -6.81 20.40 5.19
C LYS A 126 -8.20 20.80 5.64
N VAL A 127 -8.64 20.38 6.82
CA VAL A 127 -9.90 20.83 7.44
C VAL A 127 -9.93 22.36 7.54
N SER A 128 -8.84 22.97 8.00
CA SER A 128 -8.71 24.42 8.12
C SER A 128 -8.75 25.11 6.75
N ILE A 129 -7.95 24.65 5.79
CA ILE A 129 -7.91 25.20 4.42
C ILE A 129 -9.29 25.12 3.76
N LEU A 130 -9.96 23.97 3.83
CA LEU A 130 -11.29 23.77 3.25
C LEU A 130 -12.35 24.62 3.95
N SER A 131 -12.28 24.76 5.28
CA SER A 131 -13.20 25.62 6.04
C SER A 131 -13.07 27.09 5.62
N HIS A 132 -11.84 27.58 5.41
CA HIS A 132 -11.59 28.93 4.90
C HIS A 132 -12.08 29.11 3.46
N TYR A 133 -11.80 28.14 2.60
CA TYR A 133 -12.27 28.11 1.22
C TYR A 133 -13.80 28.17 1.13
N LEU A 134 -14.49 27.30 1.88
CA LEU A 134 -15.96 27.26 1.94
C LEU A 134 -16.53 28.54 2.53
N ARG A 135 -15.90 29.13 3.55
CA ARG A 135 -16.33 30.43 4.09
C ARG A 135 -16.28 31.53 3.02
N GLY A 136 -15.25 31.52 2.17
CA GLY A 136 -15.14 32.44 1.03
C GLY A 136 -16.29 32.29 0.02
N LEU A 137 -16.67 31.05 -0.29
CA LEU A 137 -17.80 30.78 -1.20
C LEU A 137 -19.17 31.10 -0.59
N SER A 138 -19.33 30.84 0.70
CA SER A 138 -20.65 30.81 1.35
C SER A 138 -21.06 32.13 2.00
N ALA A 139 -20.09 33.05 2.17
CA ALA A 139 -20.22 34.25 3.01
C ALA A 139 -20.65 33.98 4.48
N ARG A 140 -20.67 32.70 4.90
CA ARG A 140 -20.97 32.23 6.26
C ARG A 140 -20.03 31.08 6.63
N PRO A 141 -19.79 30.82 7.92
CA PRO A 141 -19.00 29.66 8.32
C PRO A 141 -19.71 28.35 7.93
N LEU A 142 -18.95 27.45 7.32
CA LEU A 142 -19.34 26.07 7.04
C LEU A 142 -18.27 25.17 7.63
N ARG A 143 -18.67 24.30 8.55
CA ARG A 143 -17.73 23.41 9.24
C ARG A 143 -17.35 22.25 8.33
N VAL A 144 -16.10 21.82 8.38
CA VAL A 144 -15.67 20.57 7.75
C VAL A 144 -15.54 19.51 8.84
N LYS A 145 -16.19 18.37 8.63
CA LYS A 145 -16.21 17.24 9.57
C LYS A 145 -15.89 15.95 8.82
N THR A 146 -15.51 14.92 9.57
CA THR A 146 -15.25 13.59 9.03
C THR A 146 -16.50 12.72 9.08
N ALA A 147 -16.78 11.95 8.04
CA ALA A 147 -17.76 10.86 7.99
C ALA A 147 -17.37 9.85 6.90
N ASP A 148 -17.88 8.62 6.94
CA ASP A 148 -17.53 7.58 5.97
C ASP A 148 -17.91 7.92 4.52
N THR A 149 -18.91 8.78 4.33
CA THR A 149 -19.38 9.20 3.01
C THR A 149 -19.55 10.71 2.97
N ALA A 150 -19.24 11.31 1.83
CA ALA A 150 -19.38 12.75 1.63
C ALA A 150 -20.85 13.17 1.64
N CYS A 151 -21.22 14.08 2.55
CA CYS A 151 -22.58 14.60 2.68
C CYS A 151 -22.62 15.98 3.36
N THR A 152 -23.79 16.60 3.45
CA THR A 152 -23.98 17.89 4.13
C THR A 152 -25.29 17.92 4.90
N ASP A 153 -25.29 18.50 6.09
CA ASP A 153 -26.49 18.79 6.89
C ASP A 153 -26.92 20.27 6.78
N THR A 154 -26.37 20.99 5.80
CA THR A 154 -26.51 22.44 5.57
C THR A 154 -25.73 23.36 6.52
N GLU A 155 -25.16 22.85 7.61
CA GLU A 155 -24.29 23.61 8.52
C GLU A 155 -22.84 23.13 8.47
N ALA A 156 -22.62 21.89 8.07
CA ALA A 156 -21.35 21.23 7.94
C ALA A 156 -21.30 20.40 6.66
N VAL A 157 -20.11 20.37 6.07
CA VAL A 157 -19.73 19.42 5.03
C VAL A 157 -18.98 18.28 5.71
N TYR A 158 -19.47 17.06 5.51
CA TYR A 158 -18.86 15.83 6.00
C TYR A 158 -18.08 15.20 4.84
N LEU A 159 -16.83 14.82 5.09
CA LEU A 159 -15.90 14.28 4.10
C LEU A 159 -15.24 13.00 4.63
N PRO A 160 -14.85 12.06 3.75
CA PRO A 160 -14.15 10.85 4.15
C PRO A 160 -12.80 11.15 4.82
N PRO A 161 -12.35 10.31 5.77
CA PRO A 161 -11.08 10.51 6.50
C PRO A 161 -9.84 10.46 5.59
N PHE A 162 -9.93 9.75 4.47
CA PHE A 162 -8.92 9.72 3.41
C PHE A 162 -9.58 9.54 2.04
N ILE A 163 -8.91 10.00 0.99
CA ILE A 163 -9.28 9.79 -0.41
C ILE A 163 -8.05 9.26 -1.15
N ASN A 164 -8.24 8.20 -1.94
CA ASN A 164 -7.18 7.52 -2.71
C ASN A 164 -7.63 7.15 -4.13
N GLU A 165 -8.52 7.95 -4.72
CA GLU A 165 -9.10 7.71 -6.05
C GLU A 165 -8.09 7.87 -7.20
N PHE A 166 -7.08 8.71 -7.00
CA PHE A 166 -6.03 9.00 -7.98
C PHE A 166 -4.65 8.51 -7.52
N GLN A 167 -3.77 8.20 -8.46
CA GLN A 167 -2.34 7.91 -8.19
C GLN A 167 -1.52 9.19 -7.98
N SER A 168 -2.10 10.17 -7.29
CA SER A 168 -1.48 11.45 -6.99
C SER A 168 -2.07 12.04 -5.70
N PRO A 169 -1.25 12.30 -4.66
CA PRO A 169 -1.74 12.91 -3.44
C PRO A 169 -2.30 14.32 -3.68
N GLU A 170 -1.76 15.04 -4.66
CA GLU A 170 -2.22 16.37 -5.05
C GLU A 170 -3.60 16.32 -5.72
N GLU A 171 -3.84 15.36 -6.61
CA GLU A 171 -5.15 15.16 -7.24
C GLU A 171 -6.20 14.72 -6.23
N ASN A 172 -5.85 13.82 -5.29
CA ASN A 172 -6.73 13.44 -4.19
C ASN A 172 -7.02 14.62 -3.24
N ALA A 173 -6.05 15.49 -2.99
CA ALA A 173 -6.27 16.73 -2.24
C ALA A 173 -7.16 17.73 -3.00
N ALA A 174 -7.04 17.80 -4.34
CA ALA A 174 -7.94 18.58 -5.19
C ALA A 174 -9.36 18.00 -5.19
N LEU A 175 -9.50 16.67 -5.15
CA LEU A 175 -10.79 15.98 -5.08
C LEU A 175 -11.58 16.35 -3.81
N TYR A 176 -10.93 16.48 -2.66
CA TYR A 176 -11.59 17.02 -1.45
C TYR A 176 -12.23 18.39 -1.70
N ARG A 177 -11.52 19.28 -2.39
CA ARG A 177 -12.01 20.61 -2.72
C ARG A 177 -13.20 20.55 -3.67
N LEU A 178 -13.13 19.67 -4.66
CA LEU A 178 -14.21 19.46 -5.63
C LEU A 178 -15.48 18.93 -4.95
N ILE A 179 -15.36 17.91 -4.10
CA ILE A 179 -16.48 17.36 -3.32
C ILE A 179 -17.07 18.43 -2.40
N ALA A 180 -16.23 19.17 -1.67
CA ALA A 180 -16.69 20.25 -0.80
C ALA A 180 -17.42 21.36 -1.57
N THR A 181 -16.93 21.71 -2.76
CA THR A 181 -17.56 22.68 -3.66
C THR A 181 -18.90 22.18 -4.18
N GLN A 182 -18.98 20.90 -4.55
CA GLN A 182 -20.23 20.29 -4.99
C GLN A 182 -21.28 20.32 -3.88
N LEU A 183 -20.93 19.90 -2.66
CA LEU A 183 -21.83 19.95 -1.51
C LEU A 183 -22.26 21.39 -1.19
N TRP A 184 -21.35 22.35 -1.30
CA TRP A 184 -21.67 23.78 -1.23
C TRP A 184 -22.67 24.21 -2.31
N ALA A 185 -22.44 23.85 -3.57
CA ALA A 185 -23.29 24.23 -4.68
C ALA A 185 -24.71 23.65 -4.50
N GLN A 186 -24.82 22.40 -4.04
CA GLN A 186 -26.11 21.79 -3.75
C GLN A 186 -26.89 22.56 -2.67
N MET A 187 -26.21 23.09 -1.66
CA MET A 187 -26.81 23.99 -0.66
C MET A 187 -27.19 25.35 -1.24
N HIS A 188 -26.29 25.97 -2.01
CA HIS A 188 -26.45 27.33 -2.53
C HIS A 188 -27.57 27.41 -3.57
N PHE A 189 -27.61 26.46 -4.52
CA PHE A 189 -28.65 26.38 -5.54
C PHE A 189 -29.88 25.60 -5.07
N GLY A 190 -29.83 25.00 -3.87
CA GLY A 190 -30.97 24.33 -3.26
C GLY A 190 -31.43 23.09 -4.03
N THR A 191 -30.50 22.32 -4.61
CA THR A 191 -30.83 21.12 -5.41
C THR A 191 -31.48 19.99 -4.60
N PHE A 192 -31.47 20.09 -3.26
CA PHE A 192 -32.20 19.21 -2.36
C PHE A 192 -33.66 19.64 -2.14
N ARG A 193 -34.05 20.85 -2.58
CA ARG A 193 -35.43 21.33 -2.45
C ARG A 193 -36.27 20.63 -3.49
N ARG A 194 -37.25 19.83 -3.03
CA ARG A 194 -38.26 19.28 -3.92
C ARG A 194 -39.07 20.43 -4.53
N GLU A 195 -39.34 20.36 -5.83
CA GLU A 195 -40.22 21.30 -6.53
C GLU A 195 -41.64 21.28 -5.95
N SER A 196 -42.07 20.14 -5.41
CA SER A 196 -43.31 20.00 -4.65
C SER A 196 -43.19 18.89 -3.58
N PRO A 197 -43.99 18.93 -2.50
CA PRO A 197 -43.97 17.89 -1.46
C PRO A 197 -44.26 16.47 -1.99
N GLN A 198 -44.90 16.36 -3.15
CA GLN A 198 -45.32 15.10 -3.79
C GLN A 198 -44.38 14.62 -4.90
N ALA A 199 -43.31 15.35 -5.24
CA ALA A 199 -42.35 14.89 -6.24
C ALA A 199 -41.65 13.59 -5.75
N PRO A 200 -41.54 12.55 -6.59
CA PRO A 200 -40.84 11.32 -6.21
C PRO A 200 -39.35 11.59 -5.96
N MET A 201 -38.73 10.79 -5.08
CA MET A 201 -37.27 10.77 -4.91
C MET A 201 -36.59 10.05 -6.06
#